data_AF-A0A9W4RN36-F1
#
_entry.id   AF-A0A9W4RN36-F1
#
_cell.length_a   1.000
_cell.length_b   1.000
_cell.length_c   1.000
_cell.angle_alpha   90.00
_cell.angle_beta   90.00
_cell.angle_gamma   90.00
#
_symmetry.space_group_name_H-M   'P 1'
#
loop_
_entity.id
_entity.type
_entity.pdbx_description
1 polymer ?
#
loop_
_entity_poly.entity_id
_entity_poly.type
_entity_poly.pdbx_seq_one_letter_code
_entity_poly.pdbx_strand_id
1 'polypeptide(L)'
;MSPAVQERNFNSVYEYILSMPADKFALIPLNPLPAPRPPSDAATGSQNSVFISRHAMETKFASTMMDVLDICVQSLEHPDPTSPDSMKQHCGFHYLYTSLTGNLGSAQPGDTAISPGFRSALMLWNARTLTTQQSDDTVYRLGPNSYFSESSYVMHNWTSRYWGQKTYEQLLAVKKAHDPGNHFWCHHCVGDNLDNAYGEPLGAAAVADFLERSSKGEA
;
A
#
# COMPACT_ATOMS: atom_id res chain seq x y z
N MET A 1 25.21 4.37 21.79
CA MET A 1 24.79 4.63 20.40
C MET A 1 26.02 4.58 19.52
N SER A 2 26.14 3.57 18.66
CA SER A 2 27.23 3.54 17.67
C SER A 2 26.90 4.52 16.54
N PRO A 3 27.85 5.31 16.03
CA PRO A 3 27.58 6.24 14.95
C PRO A 3 27.21 5.49 13.67
N ALA A 4 26.23 6.02 12.93
CA ALA A 4 25.83 5.48 11.64
C ALA A 4 27.01 5.60 10.65
N VAL A 5 27.52 4.46 10.19
CA VAL A 5 28.56 4.41 9.16
C VAL A 5 27.90 4.57 7.79
N GLN A 6 28.26 5.62 7.05
CA GLN A 6 27.77 5.86 5.70
C GLN A 6 28.82 5.36 4.68
N GLU A 7 28.57 4.20 4.06
CA GLU A 7 29.43 3.62 3.02
C GLU A 7 29.09 4.23 1.65
N ARG A 8 30.12 4.64 0.88
CA ARG A 8 29.98 5.30 -0.43
C ARG A 8 30.61 4.51 -1.58
N ASN A 9 31.22 3.36 -1.29
CA ASN A 9 31.79 2.47 -2.30
C ASN A 9 30.82 1.34 -2.65
N PHE A 10 30.10 1.48 -3.76
CA PHE A 10 29.06 0.52 -4.17
C PHE A 10 29.61 -0.88 -4.50
N ASN A 11 30.89 -1.01 -4.87
CA ASN A 11 31.52 -2.33 -5.06
C ASN A 11 31.74 -3.05 -3.73
N SER A 12 32.13 -2.32 -2.66
CA SER A 12 32.24 -2.94 -1.33
C SER A 12 30.87 -3.25 -0.74
N VAL A 13 29.83 -2.46 -1.04
CA VAL A 13 28.45 -2.77 -0.61
C VAL A 13 27.95 -4.07 -1.24
N TYR A 14 28.21 -4.31 -2.53
CA TYR A 14 27.80 -5.56 -3.19
C TYR A 14 28.49 -6.79 -2.59
N GLU A 15 29.82 -6.77 -2.47
CA GLU A 15 30.60 -7.85 -1.83
C GLU A 15 30.25 -8.02 -0.34
N TYR A 16 29.95 -6.92 0.34
CA TYR A 16 29.47 -6.94 1.72
C TYR A 16 28.09 -7.61 1.81
N ILE A 17 27.14 -7.31 0.93
CA ILE A 17 25.83 -7.99 0.87
C ILE A 17 25.98 -9.49 0.62
N LEU A 18 26.89 -9.89 -0.28
CA LEU A 18 27.12 -11.31 -0.57
C LEU A 18 27.81 -12.06 0.57
N SER A 19 28.69 -11.40 1.32
CA SER A 19 29.39 -11.98 2.47
C SER A 19 28.60 -11.87 3.78
N MET A 20 27.41 -11.26 3.76
CA MET A 20 26.61 -11.10 4.96
C MET A 20 25.97 -12.43 5.40
N PRO A 21 26.10 -12.78 6.70
CA PRO A 21 25.30 -13.83 7.31
C PRO A 21 23.81 -13.60 7.06
N ALA A 22 23.07 -14.66 6.77
CA ALA A 22 21.65 -14.60 6.40
C ALA A 22 20.74 -13.95 7.45
N ASP A 23 21.20 -13.83 8.70
CA ASP A 23 20.51 -13.28 9.86
C ASP A 23 21.01 -11.88 10.27
N LYS A 24 21.99 -11.31 9.57
CA LYS A 24 22.63 -10.05 9.99
C LYS A 24 21.70 -8.84 9.96
N PHE A 25 20.80 -8.80 8.98
CA PHE A 25 19.73 -7.82 8.94
C PHE A 25 18.42 -8.57 9.07
N ALA A 26 17.72 -8.34 10.18
CA ALA A 26 16.28 -8.50 10.15
C ALA A 26 15.78 -7.55 9.06
N LEU A 27 15.21 -8.11 7.99
CA LEU A 27 14.33 -7.34 7.11
C LEU A 27 13.14 -6.98 7.97
N ILE A 28 13.25 -5.86 8.70
CA ILE A 28 12.12 -5.31 9.43
C ILE A 28 11.21 -4.75 8.33
N PRO A 29 10.00 -5.29 8.12
CA PRO A 29 9.01 -4.63 7.29
C PRO A 29 8.67 -3.31 7.99
N LEU A 30 9.41 -2.26 7.66
CA LEU A 30 9.08 -0.91 8.10
C LEU A 30 7.85 -0.51 7.31
N ASN A 31 6.68 -0.58 7.94
CA ASN A 31 5.56 0.23 7.50
C ASN A 31 5.99 1.69 7.71
N PRO A 32 6.14 2.50 6.65
CA PRO A 32 6.61 3.88 6.78
C PRO A 32 5.59 4.77 7.49
N LEU A 33 4.42 4.22 7.87
CA LEU A 33 3.49 4.75 8.84
C LEU A 33 3.30 3.67 9.92
N PRO A 34 3.78 3.84 11.16
CA PRO A 34 3.41 2.91 12.23
C PRO A 34 1.88 2.88 12.30
N ALA A 35 1.27 1.70 12.19
CA ALA A 35 -0.18 1.57 12.28
C ALA A 35 -0.59 1.91 13.72
N PRO A 36 -1.14 3.10 14.02
CA PRO A 36 -1.46 3.49 15.39
C PRO A 36 -2.67 2.69 15.92
N ARG A 37 -3.31 1.91 15.04
CA ARG A 37 -4.54 1.17 15.25
C ARG A 37 -4.46 -0.17 14.53
N PRO A 38 -5.21 -1.19 14.99
CA PRO A 38 -5.42 -2.41 14.22
C PRO A 38 -5.95 -2.10 12.81
N PRO A 39 -5.66 -2.97 11.83
CA PRO A 39 -6.27 -2.89 10.51
C PRO A 39 -7.80 -2.81 10.60
N SER A 40 -8.37 -1.77 10.00
CA SER A 40 -9.82 -1.55 9.92
C SER A 40 -10.11 -0.58 8.77
N ASP A 41 -11.37 -0.48 8.36
CA ASP A 41 -11.76 0.49 7.31
C ASP A 41 -11.53 1.95 7.75
N ALA A 42 -11.52 2.18 9.06
CA ALA A 42 -11.23 3.47 9.67
C ALA A 42 -9.72 3.72 9.91
N ALA A 43 -8.84 2.77 9.56
CA ALA A 43 -7.40 2.95 9.73
C ALA A 43 -6.78 3.58 8.48
N THR A 44 -5.91 4.56 8.68
CA THR A 44 -4.97 5.00 7.64
C THR A 44 -3.78 4.05 7.66
N GLY A 45 -3.94 2.90 7.00
CA GLY A 45 -3.04 1.76 7.12
C GLY A 45 -1.91 1.70 6.09
N SER A 46 -2.03 2.41 4.95
CA SER A 46 -0.97 2.43 3.94
C SER A 46 -1.19 3.49 2.83
N GLN A 47 -0.44 3.36 1.73
CA GLN A 47 -0.53 4.12 0.49
C GLN A 47 -1.77 3.74 -0.32
N ASN A 48 -2.89 4.46 -0.21
CA ASN A 48 -4.08 4.14 -1.00
C ASN A 48 -3.91 4.58 -2.46
N SER A 49 -3.47 3.68 -3.36
CA SER A 49 -3.32 4.04 -4.78
C SER A 49 -4.51 3.67 -5.66
N VAL A 50 -4.73 4.45 -6.72
CA VAL A 50 -5.70 4.16 -7.78
C VAL A 50 -5.15 4.51 -9.15
N PHE A 51 -5.35 3.61 -10.11
CA PHE A 51 -5.08 3.87 -11.52
C PHE A 51 -6.21 4.69 -12.15
N ILE A 52 -5.85 5.81 -12.77
CA ILE A 52 -6.78 6.77 -13.35
C ILE A 52 -6.63 6.73 -14.88
N SER A 53 -7.70 6.31 -15.55
CA SER A 53 -7.76 6.28 -17.00
C SER A 53 -7.90 7.68 -17.61
N ARG A 54 -7.66 7.82 -18.91
CA ARG A 54 -7.94 9.06 -19.64
C ARG A 54 -9.38 9.56 -19.44
N HIS A 55 -10.34 8.66 -19.56
CA HIS A 55 -11.75 8.99 -19.38
C HIS A 55 -12.04 9.48 -17.95
N ALA A 56 -11.50 8.81 -16.93
CA ALA A 56 -11.67 9.23 -15.54
C ALA A 56 -11.00 10.58 -15.24
N MET A 57 -9.84 10.85 -15.85
CA MET A 57 -9.17 12.15 -15.80
C MET A 57 -10.09 13.27 -16.31
N GLU A 58 -10.76 13.04 -17.44
CA GLU A 58 -11.61 14.04 -18.10
C GLU A 58 -12.97 14.23 -17.43
N THR A 59 -13.50 13.20 -16.75
CA THR A 59 -14.90 13.19 -16.28
C THR A 59 -15.08 13.22 -14.77
N LYS A 60 -14.10 12.74 -13.99
CA LYS A 60 -14.26 12.50 -12.54
C LYS A 60 -13.12 13.06 -11.69
N PHE A 61 -11.92 13.17 -12.23
CA PHE A 61 -10.74 13.49 -11.43
C PHE A 61 -10.86 14.82 -10.68
N ALA A 62 -11.33 15.88 -11.34
CA ALA A 62 -11.46 17.20 -10.71
C ALA A 62 -12.46 17.17 -9.54
N SER A 63 -13.65 16.56 -9.71
CA SER A 63 -14.62 16.45 -8.63
C SER A 63 -14.11 15.60 -7.47
N THR A 64 -13.44 14.47 -7.76
CA THR A 64 -12.85 13.63 -6.71
C THR A 64 -11.70 14.33 -5.98
N MET A 65 -10.92 15.18 -6.66
CA MET A 65 -9.92 16.03 -5.99
C MET A 65 -10.59 17.01 -5.02
N MET A 66 -11.72 17.59 -5.40
CA MET A 66 -12.49 18.45 -4.50
C MET A 66 -13.03 17.67 -3.29
N ASP A 67 -13.59 16.46 -3.49
CA ASP A 67 -14.04 15.60 -2.38
C ASP A 67 -12.91 15.32 -1.38
N VAL A 68 -11.69 15.05 -1.88
CA VAL A 68 -10.50 14.83 -1.05
C VAL A 68 -10.04 16.11 -0.34
N LEU A 69 -10.11 17.26 -1.01
CA LEU A 69 -9.81 18.56 -0.39
C LEU A 69 -10.82 18.90 0.71
N ASP A 70 -12.10 18.57 0.53
CA ASP A 70 -13.12 18.76 1.55
C ASP A 70 -12.83 17.93 2.80
N ILE A 71 -12.34 16.70 2.66
CA ILE A 71 -11.86 15.87 3.80
C ILE A 71 -10.72 16.58 4.54
N CYS A 72 -9.75 17.14 3.80
CA CYS A 72 -8.68 17.93 4.39
C CYS A 72 -9.24 19.13 5.17
N VAL A 73 -10.07 19.97 4.54
CA VAL A 73 -10.65 21.17 5.17
C VAL A 73 -11.45 20.81 6.42
N GLN A 74 -12.30 19.79 6.35
CA GLN A 74 -13.07 19.31 7.50
C GLN A 74 -12.15 18.88 8.65
N SER A 75 -11.04 18.18 8.35
CA SER A 75 -10.08 17.77 9.38
C SER A 75 -9.28 18.93 9.99
N LEU A 76 -9.18 20.07 9.31
CA LEU A 76 -8.58 21.30 9.87
C LEU A 76 -9.50 21.93 10.92
N GLU A 77 -10.81 21.94 10.66
CA GLU A 77 -11.83 22.49 11.57
C GLU A 77 -12.15 21.53 12.72
N HIS A 78 -12.16 20.23 12.42
CA HIS A 78 -12.55 19.14 13.31
C HIS A 78 -11.51 18.02 13.23
N PRO A 79 -10.46 18.06 14.05
CA PRO A 79 -9.37 17.08 14.00
C PRO A 79 -9.88 15.63 14.09
N ASP A 80 -9.50 14.81 13.10
CA ASP A 80 -9.96 13.42 12.98
C ASP A 80 -8.94 12.47 13.64
N PRO A 81 -9.31 11.80 14.74
CA PRO A 81 -8.37 10.93 15.44
C PRO A 81 -7.93 9.71 14.61
N THR A 82 -8.60 9.37 13.51
CA THR A 82 -8.21 8.31 12.58
C THR A 82 -7.03 8.68 11.69
N SER A 83 -6.75 9.97 11.52
CA SER A 83 -5.58 10.43 10.78
C SER A 83 -4.26 9.99 11.45
N PRO A 84 -3.23 9.60 10.68
CA PRO A 84 -1.90 9.27 11.18
C PRO A 84 -1.05 10.53 11.44
N ASP A 85 -1.54 11.71 11.06
CA ASP A 85 -0.85 12.98 11.27
C ASP A 85 -0.89 13.40 12.76
N SER A 86 0.19 14.02 13.23
CA SER A 86 0.32 14.46 14.63
C SER A 86 -0.74 15.49 15.06
N MET A 87 -1.23 16.29 14.11
CA MET A 87 -2.30 17.27 14.30
C MET A 87 -3.68 16.68 14.00
N LYS A 88 -3.77 15.38 13.68
CA LYS A 88 -5.01 14.65 13.35
C LYS A 88 -5.70 15.21 12.11
N GLN A 89 -4.92 15.61 11.11
CA GLN A 89 -5.40 16.21 9.86
C GLN A 89 -5.18 15.27 8.67
N HIS A 90 -6.04 15.31 7.67
CA HIS A 90 -5.90 14.52 6.44
C HIS A 90 -5.20 15.30 5.30
N CYS A 91 -4.64 16.47 5.59
CA CYS A 91 -4.03 17.39 4.62
C CYS A 91 -2.59 17.04 4.20
N GLY A 92 -2.22 15.75 4.24
CA GLY A 92 -0.86 15.30 3.94
C GLY A 92 -0.58 15.11 2.46
N PHE A 93 0.62 14.58 2.17
CA PHE A 93 1.12 14.48 0.80
C PHE A 93 0.45 13.37 0.01
N HIS A 94 0.05 13.71 -1.22
CA HIS A 94 -0.44 12.78 -2.22
C HIS A 94 0.58 12.71 -3.38
N TYR A 95 0.83 11.51 -3.91
CA TYR A 95 1.71 11.33 -5.06
C TYR A 95 0.89 11.08 -6.32
N LEU A 96 1.26 11.79 -7.40
CA LEU A 96 0.66 11.65 -8.72
C LEU A 96 1.76 11.21 -9.70
N TYR A 97 1.73 9.94 -10.12
CA TYR A 97 2.70 9.38 -11.05
C TYR A 97 2.10 9.27 -12.45
N THR A 98 2.82 9.76 -13.46
CA THR A 98 2.36 9.74 -14.87
C THR A 98 3.18 8.80 -15.76
N SER A 99 4.26 8.21 -15.24
CA SER A 99 5.13 7.26 -15.94
C SER A 99 4.50 5.86 -16.00
N LEU A 100 3.33 5.76 -16.63
CA LEU A 100 2.53 4.52 -16.78
C LEU A 100 2.33 4.18 -18.26
N THR A 101 1.98 2.92 -18.54
CA THR A 101 1.85 2.40 -19.91
C THR A 101 0.49 2.63 -20.56
N GLY A 102 -0.39 3.46 -19.98
CA GLY A 102 -1.72 3.75 -20.54
C GLY A 102 -1.76 4.94 -21.50
N ASN A 103 -0.64 5.63 -21.72
CA ASN A 103 -0.58 6.70 -22.71
C ASN A 103 -0.55 6.14 -24.14
N LEU A 104 -1.00 6.93 -25.12
CA LEU A 104 -1.07 6.51 -26.52
C LEU A 104 0.33 6.15 -27.05
N GLY A 105 0.44 5.00 -27.70
CA GLY A 105 1.70 4.51 -28.26
C GLY A 105 2.67 3.87 -27.25
N SER A 106 2.28 3.75 -25.97
CA SER A 106 3.11 3.05 -24.98
C SER A 106 3.22 1.56 -25.28
N ALA A 107 4.37 0.95 -24.98
CA ALA A 107 4.54 -0.50 -25.10
C ALA A 107 3.63 -1.24 -24.11
N GLN A 108 2.90 -2.25 -24.61
CA GLN A 108 1.98 -3.05 -23.82
C GLN A 108 2.18 -4.56 -24.07
N PRO A 109 3.27 -5.16 -23.56
CA PRO A 109 3.55 -6.58 -23.76
C PRO A 109 2.46 -7.47 -23.14
N GLY A 110 1.87 -8.35 -23.95
CA GLY A 110 0.77 -9.24 -23.53
C GLY A 110 1.20 -10.46 -22.72
N ASP A 111 2.49 -10.76 -22.69
CA ASP A 111 3.14 -11.89 -22.02
C ASP A 111 3.63 -11.52 -20.60
N THR A 112 2.95 -10.59 -19.94
CA THR A 112 3.28 -10.12 -18.59
C THR A 112 2.08 -10.20 -17.68
N ALA A 113 2.32 -10.41 -16.38
CA ALA A 113 1.28 -10.44 -15.34
C ALA A 113 0.92 -9.05 -14.79
N ILE A 114 1.30 -7.99 -15.50
CA ILE A 114 1.01 -6.61 -15.08
C ILE A 114 -0.50 -6.37 -15.07
N SER A 115 -0.99 -5.70 -14.01
CA SER A 115 -2.40 -5.33 -13.85
C SER A 115 -2.97 -4.66 -15.11
N PRO A 116 -4.22 -4.99 -15.53
CA PRO A 116 -4.90 -4.29 -16.61
C PRO A 116 -4.98 -2.78 -16.42
N GLY A 117 -4.98 -2.29 -15.17
CA GLY A 117 -4.96 -0.85 -14.85
C GLY A 117 -3.81 -0.10 -15.53
N PHE A 118 -2.60 -0.66 -15.54
CA PHE A 118 -1.44 -0.05 -16.19
C PHE A 118 -1.60 0.14 -17.70
N ARG A 119 -2.47 -0.64 -18.36
CA ARG A 119 -2.73 -0.56 -19.82
C ARG A 119 -3.58 0.63 -20.22
N SER A 120 -4.34 1.20 -19.28
CA SER A 120 -5.29 2.29 -19.56
C SER A 120 -5.03 3.55 -18.72
N ALA A 121 -4.23 3.45 -17.66
CA ALA A 121 -3.94 4.55 -16.76
C ALA A 121 -3.01 5.59 -17.38
N LEU A 122 -3.42 6.86 -17.30
CA LEU A 122 -2.53 8.00 -17.53
C LEU A 122 -1.84 8.45 -16.24
N MET A 123 -2.45 8.15 -15.09
CA MET A 123 -1.95 8.56 -13.79
C MET A 123 -2.23 7.50 -12.73
N LEU A 124 -1.32 7.36 -11.78
CA LEU A 124 -1.53 6.68 -10.51
C LEU A 124 -1.62 7.77 -9.45
N TRP A 125 -2.71 7.82 -8.71
CA TRP A 125 -2.85 8.69 -7.56
C TRP A 125 -2.75 7.86 -6.28
N ASN A 126 -1.74 8.16 -5.47
CA ASN A 126 -1.49 7.61 -4.14
C ASN A 126 -1.94 8.64 -3.08
N ALA A 127 -3.02 8.31 -2.36
CA ALA A 127 -3.68 9.16 -1.37
C ALA A 127 -3.37 8.67 0.06
N ARG A 128 -2.19 9.06 0.56
CA ARG A 128 -1.56 8.50 1.77
C ARG A 128 -2.26 8.84 3.08
N THR A 129 -3.09 9.87 3.11
CA THR A 129 -3.75 10.32 4.35
C THR A 129 -5.14 9.75 4.56
N LEU A 130 -5.75 9.17 3.53
CA LEU A 130 -7.13 8.70 3.62
C LEU A 130 -7.20 7.38 4.40
N THR A 131 -8.28 7.18 5.14
CA THR A 131 -8.66 5.85 5.62
C THR A 131 -9.07 4.97 4.42
N THR A 132 -9.19 3.65 4.62
CA THR A 132 -9.74 2.77 3.59
C THR A 132 -11.15 3.20 3.21
N GLN A 133 -12.01 3.50 4.19
CA GLN A 133 -13.38 3.97 3.93
C GLN A 133 -13.40 5.29 3.14
N GLN A 134 -12.59 6.28 3.55
CA GLN A 134 -12.47 7.54 2.79
C GLN A 134 -11.98 7.28 1.36
N SER A 135 -11.11 6.30 1.15
CA SER A 135 -10.62 5.94 -0.18
C SER A 135 -11.71 5.29 -1.05
N ASP A 136 -12.50 4.37 -0.47
CA ASP A 136 -13.69 3.78 -1.10
C ASP A 136 -14.72 4.84 -1.48
N ASP A 137 -14.92 5.82 -0.61
CA ASP A 137 -15.86 6.93 -0.82
C ASP A 137 -15.35 8.00 -1.78
N THR A 138 -14.06 8.01 -2.13
CA THR A 138 -13.47 9.03 -3.01
C THR A 138 -12.65 8.41 -4.14
N VAL A 139 -11.34 8.23 -3.93
CA VAL A 139 -10.36 7.94 -4.99
C VAL A 139 -10.64 6.63 -5.72
N TYR A 140 -11.20 5.62 -5.06
CA TYR A 140 -11.51 4.34 -5.71
C TYR A 140 -12.71 4.40 -6.67
N ARG A 141 -13.48 5.50 -6.67
CA ARG A 141 -14.50 5.76 -7.71
C ARG A 141 -13.90 6.13 -9.06
N LEU A 142 -12.61 6.48 -9.11
CA LEU A 142 -11.89 6.83 -10.34
C LEU A 142 -11.51 5.60 -11.17
N GLY A 143 -11.36 4.43 -10.54
CA GLY A 143 -10.94 3.23 -11.25
C GLY A 143 -10.92 1.97 -10.39
N PRO A 144 -11.07 0.79 -11.02
CA PRO A 144 -11.17 -0.48 -10.33
C PRO A 144 -9.81 -1.06 -9.92
N ASN A 145 -8.69 -0.48 -10.37
CA ASN A 145 -7.36 -1.05 -10.18
C ASN A 145 -6.47 -0.18 -9.31
N SER A 146 -5.57 -0.83 -8.57
CA SER A 146 -4.58 -0.20 -7.69
C SER A 146 -3.22 -0.86 -7.87
N TYR A 147 -2.15 -0.13 -7.56
CA TYR A 147 -0.81 -0.66 -7.66
C TYR A 147 -0.46 -1.47 -6.41
N PHE A 148 -0.32 -2.78 -6.55
CA PHE A 148 -0.07 -3.72 -5.43
C PHE A 148 0.97 -3.22 -4.41
N SER A 149 2.13 -2.72 -4.87
CA SER A 149 3.22 -2.29 -3.99
C SER A 149 2.95 -0.98 -3.23
N GLU A 150 1.96 -0.21 -3.66
CA GLU A 150 1.53 1.04 -3.03
C GLU A 150 0.01 1.00 -2.85
N SER A 151 -0.52 0.02 -2.11
CA SER A 151 -1.96 -0.14 -1.89
C SER A 151 -2.30 -0.30 -0.42
N SER A 152 -3.54 0.04 -0.05
CA SER A 152 -4.07 -0.09 1.32
C SER A 152 -3.70 -1.45 1.93
N TYR A 153 -3.31 -1.46 3.20
CA TYR A 153 -3.17 -2.72 3.93
C TYR A 153 -4.54 -3.42 4.06
N VAL A 154 -5.61 -2.64 4.23
CA VAL A 154 -6.99 -3.15 4.23
C VAL A 154 -7.57 -2.95 2.84
N MET A 155 -7.76 -4.05 2.11
CA MET A 155 -8.24 -4.02 0.73
C MET A 155 -9.28 -5.10 0.48
N HIS A 156 -10.51 -4.66 0.27
CA HIS A 156 -11.61 -5.52 -0.16
C HIS A 156 -11.45 -5.90 -1.64
N ASN A 157 -11.76 -7.15 -1.99
CA ASN A 157 -11.65 -7.65 -3.37
C ASN A 157 -10.27 -7.38 -4.02
N TRP A 158 -9.21 -7.53 -3.22
CA TRP A 158 -7.83 -7.19 -3.58
C TRP A 158 -7.31 -7.94 -4.82
N THR A 159 -7.75 -9.18 -5.04
CA THR A 159 -7.35 -9.98 -6.21
C THR A 159 -7.74 -9.31 -7.51
N SER A 160 -9.00 -8.90 -7.61
CA SER A 160 -9.55 -8.20 -8.78
C SER A 160 -8.91 -6.83 -8.96
N ARG A 161 -8.71 -6.10 -7.85
CA ARG A 161 -8.13 -4.75 -7.88
C ARG A 161 -6.67 -4.76 -8.33
N TYR A 162 -5.85 -5.69 -7.84
CA TYR A 162 -4.43 -5.73 -8.17
C TYR A 162 -4.14 -6.43 -9.50
N TRP A 163 -4.76 -7.57 -9.75
CA TRP A 163 -4.38 -8.45 -10.85
C TRP A 163 -5.45 -8.54 -11.94
N GLY A 164 -6.71 -8.35 -11.57
CA GLY A 164 -7.86 -8.80 -12.34
C GLY A 164 -8.08 -10.30 -12.16
N GLN A 165 -9.33 -10.72 -12.04
CA GLN A 165 -9.68 -12.09 -11.62
C GLN A 165 -9.05 -13.18 -12.50
N LYS A 166 -9.12 -13.02 -13.83
CA LYS A 166 -8.53 -13.98 -14.78
C LYS A 166 -7.02 -14.12 -14.61
N THR A 167 -6.30 -13.01 -14.50
CA THR A 167 -4.83 -13.00 -14.32
C THR A 167 -4.47 -13.59 -12.95
N TYR A 168 -5.26 -13.27 -11.92
CA TYR A 168 -5.06 -13.83 -10.58
C TYR A 168 -5.14 -15.36 -10.59
N GLU A 169 -6.13 -15.94 -11.26
CA GLU A 169 -6.27 -17.40 -11.36
C GLU A 169 -5.07 -18.06 -12.06
N GLN A 170 -4.53 -17.42 -13.11
CA GLN A 170 -3.31 -17.88 -13.79
C GLN A 170 -2.10 -17.81 -12.86
N LEU A 171 -1.93 -16.69 -12.15
CA LEU A 171 -0.86 -16.53 -11.16
C LEU A 171 -0.99 -17.54 -10.01
N LEU A 172 -2.21 -17.84 -9.57
CA LEU A 172 -2.48 -18.83 -8.53
C LEU A 172 -2.09 -20.24 -8.98
N ALA A 173 -2.33 -20.58 -10.24
CA ALA A 173 -1.89 -21.86 -10.81
C ALA A 173 -0.35 -21.95 -10.81
N VAL A 174 0.35 -20.89 -11.21
CA VAL A 174 1.82 -20.80 -11.13
C VAL A 174 2.31 -20.94 -9.69
N LYS A 175 1.72 -20.19 -8.75
CA LYS A 175 2.04 -20.26 -7.32
C LYS A 175 1.90 -21.68 -6.77
N LYS A 176 0.79 -22.36 -7.05
CA LYS A 176 0.56 -23.75 -6.59
C LYS A 176 1.55 -24.75 -7.20
N ALA A 177 1.98 -24.54 -8.45
CA ALA A 177 2.95 -25.40 -9.10
C ALA A 177 4.36 -25.26 -8.52
N HIS A 178 4.74 -24.06 -8.08
CA HIS A 178 6.10 -23.76 -7.62
C HIS A 178 6.25 -23.66 -6.10
N ASP A 179 5.17 -23.38 -5.37
CA ASP A 179 5.13 -23.30 -3.91
C ASP A 179 3.83 -23.94 -3.37
N PRO A 180 3.68 -25.27 -3.50
CA PRO A 180 2.47 -25.99 -3.07
C PRO A 180 2.24 -25.94 -1.56
N GLY A 181 3.31 -25.70 -0.77
CA GLY A 181 3.23 -25.56 0.68
C GLY A 181 2.94 -24.14 1.16
N ASN A 182 2.81 -23.17 0.24
CA ASN A 182 2.67 -21.75 0.54
C ASN A 182 3.73 -21.21 1.51
N HIS A 183 4.98 -21.67 1.35
CA HIS A 183 6.10 -21.26 2.19
C HIS A 183 6.44 -19.78 2.03
N PHE A 184 6.23 -19.24 0.82
CA PHE A 184 6.42 -17.82 0.53
C PHE A 184 5.08 -17.08 0.65
N TRP A 185 4.65 -16.81 1.86
CA TRP A 185 3.39 -16.12 2.13
C TRP A 185 3.59 -14.64 2.44
N CYS A 186 2.62 -13.82 2.05
CA CYS A 186 2.46 -12.44 2.49
C CYS A 186 0.99 -12.02 2.34
N HIS A 187 0.59 -11.02 3.13
CA HIS A 187 -0.75 -10.42 3.08
C HIS A 187 -1.05 -9.90 1.66
N HIS A 188 -2.18 -10.33 1.09
CA HIS A 188 -2.63 -10.07 -0.28
C HIS A 188 -1.68 -10.52 -1.41
N CYS A 189 -0.74 -11.41 -1.10
CA CYS A 189 0.02 -12.07 -2.14
C CYS A 189 -0.81 -13.14 -2.84
N VAL A 190 -0.41 -13.51 -4.06
CA VAL A 190 -1.07 -14.59 -4.79
C VAL A 190 -1.05 -15.88 -3.97
N GLY A 191 -2.24 -16.44 -3.71
CA GLY A 191 -2.42 -17.61 -2.85
C GLY A 191 -2.74 -17.32 -1.39
N ASP A 192 -2.86 -16.05 -1.01
CA ASP A 192 -3.38 -15.65 0.30
C ASP A 192 -4.91 -15.87 0.42
N ASN A 193 -5.43 -15.77 1.64
CA ASN A 193 -6.85 -15.87 1.93
C ASN A 193 -7.65 -14.76 1.22
N LEU A 194 -8.54 -15.17 0.32
CA LEU A 194 -9.36 -14.28 -0.51
C LEU A 194 -10.32 -13.43 0.33
N ASP A 195 -10.77 -13.96 1.47
CA ASP A 195 -11.74 -13.31 2.35
C ASP A 195 -11.07 -12.43 3.42
N ASN A 196 -9.72 -12.43 3.47
CA ASN A 196 -8.98 -11.65 4.44
C ASN A 196 -8.62 -10.25 3.91
N ALA A 197 -9.59 -9.34 3.95
CA ALA A 197 -9.35 -7.94 3.58
C ALA A 197 -8.41 -7.23 4.57
N TYR A 198 -8.48 -7.58 5.85
CA TYR A 198 -7.91 -6.79 6.95
C TYR A 198 -6.47 -7.18 7.33
N GLY A 199 -6.09 -8.43 7.13
CA GLY A 199 -4.78 -8.92 7.56
C GLY A 199 -4.68 -9.06 9.08
N GLU A 200 -3.48 -9.41 9.54
CA GLU A 200 -3.19 -9.52 10.97
C GLU A 200 -2.77 -8.16 11.53
N PRO A 201 -3.07 -7.83 12.80
CA PRO A 201 -2.62 -6.61 13.46
C PRO A 201 -1.10 -6.65 13.73
N LEU A 202 -0.29 -6.56 12.68
CA LEU A 202 1.16 -6.50 12.78
C LEU A 202 1.57 -5.21 13.49
N GLY A 203 2.09 -5.34 14.71
CA GLY A 203 2.62 -4.24 15.53
C GLY A 203 1.63 -3.60 16.51
N ALA A 204 0.31 -3.64 16.28
CA ALA A 204 -0.65 -3.06 17.22
C ALA A 204 -0.71 -3.85 18.55
N ALA A 205 -0.61 -5.18 18.49
CA ALA A 205 -0.53 -6.02 19.68
C ALA A 205 0.76 -5.80 20.47
N ALA A 206 1.91 -5.67 19.78
CA ALA A 206 3.20 -5.43 20.43
C ALA A 206 3.31 -4.04 21.05
N VAL A 207 2.71 -3.02 20.43
CA VAL A 207 2.63 -1.66 20.99
C VAL A 207 1.66 -1.60 22.17
N ALA A 208 0.51 -2.27 22.08
CA ALA A 208 -0.42 -2.37 23.21
C ALA A 208 0.23 -3.07 24.42
N ASP A 209 0.92 -4.19 24.19
CA ASP A 209 1.59 -4.96 25.24
C ASP A 209 2.78 -4.20 25.85
N PHE A 210 3.54 -3.45 25.03
CA PHE A 210 4.60 -2.55 25.51
C PHE A 210 4.05 -1.39 26.35
N LEU A 211 2.96 -0.74 25.90
CA LEU A 211 2.32 0.35 26.65
C LEU A 211 1.71 -0.15 27.95
N GLU A 212 1.12 -1.34 27.95
CA GLU A 212 0.54 -1.96 29.14
C GLU A 212 1.62 -2.32 30.17
N ARG A 213 2.73 -2.94 29.74
CA ARG A 213 3.90 -3.21 30.60
C ARG A 213 4.56 -1.94 31.14
N SER A 214 4.70 -0.91 30.30
CA SER A 214 5.26 0.38 30.70
C SER A 214 4.37 1.10 31.73
N SER A 215 3.04 1.01 31.57
CA SER A 215 2.08 1.54 32.55
C SER A 215 2.06 0.78 33.89
N LYS A 216 2.48 -0.49 33.88
CA LYS A 216 2.65 -1.33 35.07
C LYS A 216 4.06 -1.27 35.68
N GLY A 217 4.99 -0.54 35.04
CA GLY A 217 6.38 -0.40 35.51
C GLY A 217 7.23 -1.66 35.34
N GLU A 218 6.86 -2.54 34.41
CA GLU A 218 7.47 -3.87 34.21
C GLU A 218 8.47 -3.90 33.02
N ALA A 219 9.02 -2.75 32.63
CA ALA A 219 9.97 -2.63 31.53
C ALA A 219 11.42 -2.99 31.91
#